data_AF-A0A8D5U8V1-F1
#
_entry.id   AF-A0A8D5U8V1-F1
#
_cell.length_a   1.000
_cell.length_b   1.000
_cell.length_c   1.000
_cell.angle_alpha   90.00
_cell.angle_beta   90.00
_cell.angle_gamma   90.00
#
_symmetry.space_group_name_H-M   'P 1'
#
loop_
_entity.id
_entity.type
_entity.pdbx_description
1 polymer ?
#
loop_
_entity_poly.entity_id
_entity_poly.type
_entity_poly.pdbx_seq_one_letter_code
_entity_poly.pdbx_strand_id
1 'polypeptide(L)'
;MEELLYAKAIRLIIEKKTSPEKAFDLAYKSLKIRGDRKALYQKFLEILKKYYYGTYIFPDRGIEEIVRLVNNEEENVPFKLPSWAETRLKKVCGVSSLNELLNKETWIRVNTLKTDIGSVINTLKDKKVMVEKDSFDFLYRVIETKIRISDLEEFKEGKIVIQDKASIYPVIFLDPKPGEKILEIGSAPGMKTSLIQQLTDNRAYVVAVDISERRIKLQQQLMAKLSVENVELINGDGSHIPIREADKVLIDAPCSNSGTIASDPSIFLRLNKSEMLRLSRLQNKILKEAMRLKKTTVFSTCSLFPEEGERLAEKYEKYLVPIRLNKTNFGYKRSRVWMRVVRFYPNIHHTEGFFISKFNFSL
;
A
#
# COMPACT_ATOMS: atom_id res chain seq x y z
N MET A 1 -31.17 11.63 -2.51
CA MET A 1 -30.34 11.18 -3.65
C MET A 1 -28.93 10.76 -3.22
N GLU A 2 -28.27 11.49 -2.32
CA GLU A 2 -26.94 11.12 -1.82
C GLU A 2 -26.91 9.76 -1.10
N GLU A 3 -27.87 9.49 -0.20
CA GLU A 3 -27.95 8.19 0.51
C GLU A 3 -28.03 7.00 -0.48
N LEU A 4 -28.82 7.16 -1.54
CA LEU A 4 -28.94 6.16 -2.60
C LEU A 4 -27.63 5.97 -3.37
N LEU A 5 -26.87 7.05 -3.60
CA LEU A 5 -25.53 6.99 -4.19
C LEU A 5 -24.58 6.17 -3.32
N TYR A 6 -24.53 6.47 -2.02
CA TYR A 6 -23.62 5.79 -1.09
C TYR A 6 -24.01 4.32 -0.89
N ALA A 7 -25.30 4.01 -0.73
CA ALA A 7 -25.79 2.65 -0.62
C ALA A 7 -25.50 1.83 -1.89
N LYS A 8 -25.69 2.40 -3.07
CA LYS A 8 -25.36 1.75 -4.34
C LYS A 8 -23.86 1.49 -4.48
N ALA A 9 -23.02 2.44 -4.06
CA ALA A 9 -21.57 2.27 -4.04
C ALA A 9 -21.15 1.16 -3.07
N ILE A 10 -21.69 1.11 -1.85
CA ILE A 10 -21.44 0.02 -0.87
C ILE A 10 -21.87 -1.34 -1.45
N ARG A 11 -23.05 -1.41 -2.07
CA ARG A 11 -23.54 -2.64 -2.71
C ARG A 11 -22.56 -3.13 -3.78
N LEU A 12 -22.05 -2.25 -4.63
CA LEU A 12 -21.03 -2.58 -5.63
C LEU A 12 -19.71 -3.06 -5.00
N ILE A 13 -19.27 -2.47 -3.89
CA ILE A 13 -18.09 -2.96 -3.15
C ILE A 13 -18.32 -4.41 -2.68
N ILE A 14 -19.49 -4.70 -2.11
CA ILE A 14 -19.81 -6.01 -1.53
C ILE A 14 -19.97 -7.07 -2.62
N GLU A 15 -20.77 -6.78 -3.65
CA GLU A 15 -21.16 -7.73 -4.70
C GLU A 15 -20.09 -7.90 -5.77
N LYS A 16 -19.49 -6.79 -6.23
CA LYS A 16 -18.52 -6.78 -7.35
C LYS A 16 -17.07 -6.77 -6.88
N LYS A 17 -16.82 -6.69 -5.57
CA LYS A 17 -15.48 -6.65 -4.96
C LYS A 17 -14.59 -5.54 -5.56
N THR A 18 -15.19 -4.42 -5.97
CA THR A 18 -14.47 -3.28 -6.56
C THR A 18 -13.96 -2.32 -5.49
N SER A 19 -12.88 -1.59 -5.78
CA SER A 19 -12.37 -0.53 -4.88
C SER A 19 -13.44 0.54 -4.60
N PRO A 20 -13.35 1.26 -3.48
CA PRO A 20 -14.33 2.29 -3.11
C PRO A 20 -14.50 3.35 -4.19
N GLU A 21 -13.39 3.82 -4.74
CA GLU A 21 -13.39 4.82 -5.81
C GLU A 21 -14.13 4.32 -7.06
N LYS A 22 -13.81 3.10 -7.52
CA LYS A 22 -14.44 2.53 -8.71
C LYS A 22 -15.93 2.28 -8.48
N ALA A 23 -16.30 1.78 -7.30
CA ALA A 23 -17.69 1.56 -6.93
C ALA A 23 -18.48 2.88 -6.89
N PHE A 24 -17.87 3.91 -6.29
CA PHE A 24 -18.43 5.25 -6.22
C PHE A 24 -18.61 5.84 -7.62
N ASP A 25 -17.60 5.79 -8.49
CA ASP A 25 -17.68 6.32 -9.84
C ASP A 25 -18.74 5.61 -10.70
N LEU A 26 -18.88 4.30 -10.54
CA LEU A 26 -19.93 3.53 -11.21
C LEU A 26 -21.31 3.94 -10.71
N ALA A 27 -21.49 4.07 -9.39
CA ALA A 27 -22.75 4.51 -8.80
C ALA A 27 -23.09 5.95 -9.23
N TYR A 28 -22.12 6.87 -9.15
CA TYR A 28 -22.22 8.28 -9.53
C TYR A 28 -22.67 8.45 -10.98
N LYS A 29 -22.03 7.75 -11.91
CA LYS A 29 -22.40 7.74 -13.34
C LYS A 29 -23.79 7.14 -13.55
N SER A 30 -24.07 6.00 -12.93
CA SER A 30 -25.34 5.29 -13.14
C SER A 30 -26.56 6.05 -12.63
N LEU A 31 -26.39 6.85 -11.57
CA LEU A 31 -27.47 7.67 -10.98
C LEU A 31 -27.53 9.07 -11.58
N LYS A 32 -26.65 9.39 -12.56
CA LYS A 32 -26.57 10.71 -13.23
C LYS A 32 -26.50 11.87 -12.23
N ILE A 33 -25.76 11.68 -11.14
CA ILE A 33 -25.61 12.69 -10.09
C ILE A 33 -24.89 13.92 -10.68
N ARG A 34 -25.42 15.11 -10.36
CA ARG A 34 -24.77 16.39 -10.63
C ARG A 34 -24.24 16.94 -9.30
N GLY A 35 -22.98 17.33 -9.24
CA GLY A 35 -22.35 17.85 -8.03
C GLY A 35 -20.83 17.74 -8.05
N ASP A 36 -20.18 18.19 -6.97
CA ASP A 36 -18.75 18.00 -6.79
C ASP A 36 -18.45 16.53 -6.45
N ARG A 37 -18.00 15.78 -7.46
CA ARG A 37 -17.58 14.38 -7.33
C ARG A 37 -16.55 14.20 -6.21
N LYS A 38 -15.62 15.15 -6.03
CA LYS A 38 -14.56 15.07 -5.02
C LYS A 38 -15.14 15.19 -3.62
N ALA A 39 -16.00 16.18 -3.39
CA ALA A 39 -16.67 16.36 -2.10
C ALA A 39 -17.55 15.16 -1.72
N LEU A 40 -18.37 14.69 -2.67
CA LEU A 40 -19.25 13.53 -2.45
C LEU A 40 -18.46 12.23 -2.19
N TYR A 41 -17.32 12.05 -2.85
CA TYR A 41 -16.46 10.89 -2.58
C TYR A 41 -15.83 10.94 -1.18
N GLN A 42 -15.45 12.12 -0.68
CA GLN A 42 -14.94 12.25 0.69
C GLN A 42 -16.02 11.91 1.72
N LYS A 43 -17.25 12.44 1.54
CA LYS A 43 -18.39 12.10 2.40
C LYS A 43 -18.72 10.60 2.34
N PHE A 44 -18.63 10.00 1.16
CA PHE A 44 -18.79 8.56 1.00
C PHE A 44 -17.78 7.74 1.82
N LEU A 45 -16.51 8.13 1.85
CA LEU A 45 -15.50 7.44 2.66
C LEU A 45 -15.83 7.51 4.16
N GLU A 46 -16.32 8.64 4.65
CA GLU A 46 -16.76 8.77 6.05
C GLU A 46 -17.96 7.86 6.37
N ILE A 47 -18.95 7.80 5.48
CA ILE A 47 -20.10 6.88 5.62
C ILE A 47 -19.63 5.42 5.58
N LEU A 48 -18.71 5.09 4.68
CA LEU A 48 -18.17 3.74 4.53
C LEU A 48 -17.43 3.27 5.80
N LYS A 49 -16.75 4.17 6.51
CA LYS A 49 -16.12 3.89 7.81
C LYS A 49 -17.16 3.57 8.88
N LYS A 50 -18.27 4.32 8.92
CA LYS A 50 -19.36 4.14 9.90
C LYS A 50 -20.27 2.96 9.58
N TYR A 51 -20.40 2.59 8.31
CA TYR A 51 -21.28 1.52 7.83
C TYR A 51 -21.10 0.20 8.60
N TYR A 52 -19.85 -0.17 8.92
CA TYR A 52 -19.58 -1.40 9.66
C TYR A 52 -20.17 -1.39 11.07
N TYR A 53 -20.11 -0.26 11.78
CA TYR A 53 -20.75 -0.15 13.09
C TYR A 53 -22.26 -0.24 12.97
N GLY A 54 -22.84 0.42 11.96
CA GLY A 54 -24.25 0.32 11.64
C GLY A 54 -24.69 -1.14 11.41
N THR A 55 -23.91 -1.95 10.67
CA THR A 55 -24.22 -3.38 10.50
C THR A 55 -24.11 -4.20 11.79
N TYR A 56 -23.34 -3.74 12.77
CA TYR A 56 -23.22 -4.41 14.06
C TYR A 56 -24.39 -4.09 15.00
N ILE A 57 -24.83 -2.82 15.06
CA ILE A 57 -25.99 -2.43 15.87
C ILE A 57 -27.28 -2.93 15.24
N PHE A 58 -27.38 -2.85 13.91
CA PHE A 58 -28.60 -3.07 13.16
C PHE A 58 -28.43 -4.24 12.18
N PRO A 59 -28.19 -5.48 12.68
CA PRO A 59 -27.84 -6.63 11.83
C PRO A 59 -28.95 -7.03 10.86
N ASP A 60 -30.21 -6.73 11.20
CA ASP A 60 -31.39 -7.08 10.40
C ASP A 60 -31.78 -6.00 9.38
N ARG A 61 -31.04 -4.89 9.30
CA ARG A 61 -31.36 -3.76 8.41
C ARG A 61 -30.62 -3.84 7.08
N GLY A 62 -31.28 -3.36 6.03
CA GLY A 62 -30.71 -3.29 4.68
C GLY A 62 -29.65 -2.19 4.53
N ILE A 63 -28.87 -2.25 3.45
CA ILE A 63 -27.79 -1.29 3.16
C ILE A 63 -28.31 0.15 3.14
N GLU A 64 -29.45 0.43 2.46
CA GLU A 64 -29.99 1.79 2.39
C GLU A 64 -30.34 2.35 3.78
N GLU A 65 -30.93 1.52 4.64
CA GLU A 65 -31.35 1.92 5.98
C GLU A 65 -30.14 2.18 6.88
N ILE A 66 -29.13 1.31 6.84
CA ILE A 66 -27.88 1.52 7.58
C ILE A 66 -27.18 2.80 7.11
N VAL A 67 -27.11 3.05 5.80
CA VAL A 67 -26.52 4.28 5.25
C VAL A 67 -27.25 5.52 5.76
N ARG A 68 -28.58 5.51 5.78
CA ARG A 68 -29.37 6.62 6.33
C ARG A 68 -29.06 6.83 7.81
N LEU A 69 -29.05 5.77 8.61
CA LEU A 69 -28.78 5.84 10.05
C LEU A 69 -27.41 6.42 10.36
N VAL A 70 -26.35 5.97 9.68
CA VAL A 70 -24.96 6.44 9.95
C VAL A 70 -24.62 7.78 9.30
N ASN A 71 -25.42 8.22 8.32
CA ASN A 71 -25.30 9.52 7.68
C ASN A 71 -25.91 10.64 8.53
N ASN A 72 -26.86 10.32 9.42
CA ASN A 72 -27.38 11.27 10.40
C ASN A 72 -26.28 11.58 11.43
N GLU A 73 -25.84 12.84 11.48
CA GLU A 73 -24.66 13.29 12.24
C GLU A 73 -24.84 13.33 13.77
N GLU A 74 -26.01 12.93 14.28
CA GLU A 74 -26.34 13.03 15.70
C GLU A 74 -25.66 11.95 16.57
N GLU A 75 -25.15 10.86 15.98
CA GLU A 75 -24.47 9.80 16.72
C GLU A 75 -22.96 9.76 16.42
N ASN A 76 -22.16 9.83 17.48
CA ASN A 76 -20.72 9.61 17.42
C ASN A 76 -20.43 8.09 17.26
N VAL A 77 -20.74 7.57 16.07
CA VAL A 77 -20.62 6.17 15.70
C VAL A 77 -19.13 5.78 15.65
N PRO A 78 -18.64 4.90 16.55
CA PRO A 78 -17.24 4.50 16.55
C PRO A 78 -16.91 3.61 15.36
N PHE A 79 -15.67 3.67 14.91
CA PHE A 79 -15.16 2.75 13.91
C PHE A 79 -15.15 1.31 14.44
N LYS A 80 -15.68 0.37 13.64
CA LYS A 80 -15.67 -1.07 13.97
C LYS A 80 -15.37 -1.89 12.72
N LEU A 81 -14.64 -2.99 12.86
CA LEU A 81 -14.44 -3.96 11.79
C LEU A 81 -15.41 -5.14 11.92
N PRO A 82 -15.57 -5.96 10.87
CA PRO A 82 -16.23 -7.26 11.00
C PRO A 82 -15.56 -8.11 12.10
N SER A 83 -16.37 -8.85 12.87
CA SER A 83 -15.91 -9.63 14.03
C SER A 83 -14.74 -10.56 13.71
N TRP A 84 -14.77 -11.24 12.56
CA TRP A 84 -13.70 -12.12 12.11
C TRP A 84 -12.36 -11.39 11.92
N ALA A 85 -12.38 -10.15 11.43
CA ALA A 85 -11.19 -9.34 11.19
C ALA A 85 -10.65 -8.82 12.53
N GLU A 86 -11.55 -8.36 13.40
CA GLU A 86 -11.21 -7.93 14.75
C GLU A 86 -10.51 -9.03 15.56
N THR A 87 -11.11 -10.22 15.64
CA THR A 87 -10.53 -11.35 16.37
C THR A 87 -9.14 -11.72 15.84
N ARG A 88 -8.96 -11.73 14.51
CA ARG A 88 -7.67 -12.12 13.92
C ARG A 88 -6.61 -11.03 14.08
N LEU A 89 -6.93 -9.76 13.80
CA LEU A 89 -5.96 -8.67 13.85
C LEU A 89 -5.48 -8.37 15.27
N LYS A 90 -6.37 -8.40 16.28
CA LYS A 90 -5.94 -8.27 17.70
C LYS A 90 -4.87 -9.29 18.05
N LYS A 91 -5.05 -10.55 17.62
CA LYS A 91 -4.11 -11.64 17.87
C LYS A 91 -2.80 -11.49 17.07
N VAL A 92 -2.85 -10.95 15.86
CA VAL A 92 -1.68 -10.82 15.00
C VAL A 92 -0.83 -9.61 15.37
N CYS A 93 -1.47 -8.45 15.55
CA CYS A 93 -0.80 -7.20 15.87
C CYS A 93 -0.48 -7.07 17.38
N GLY A 94 -1.12 -7.87 18.23
CA GLY A 94 -0.95 -7.79 19.68
C GLY A 94 -1.53 -6.50 20.28
N VAL A 95 -2.55 -5.92 19.65
CA VAL A 95 -3.21 -4.68 20.07
C VAL A 95 -4.46 -4.96 20.88
N SER A 96 -4.72 -4.10 21.86
CA SER A 96 -5.94 -4.15 22.69
C SER A 96 -7.14 -3.61 21.93
N SER A 97 -6.92 -2.54 21.15
CA SER A 97 -7.90 -1.87 20.33
C SER A 97 -7.42 -1.74 18.88
N LEU A 98 -8.30 -2.00 17.92
CA LEU A 98 -7.96 -1.81 16.51
C LEU A 98 -7.92 -0.33 16.10
N ASN A 99 -8.48 0.58 16.92
CA ASN A 99 -8.34 2.02 16.68
C ASN A 99 -6.87 2.45 16.67
N GLU A 100 -6.02 1.72 17.41
CA GLU A 100 -4.56 1.92 17.36
C GLU A 100 -4.03 1.77 15.93
N LEU A 101 -4.58 0.84 15.13
CA LEU A 101 -4.14 0.59 13.75
C LEU A 101 -4.62 1.66 12.74
N LEU A 102 -5.49 2.58 13.16
CA LEU A 102 -5.95 3.69 12.32
C LEU A 102 -5.03 4.90 12.40
N ASN A 103 -4.11 4.91 13.36
CA ASN A 103 -3.18 6.01 13.54
C ASN A 103 -1.95 5.80 12.66
N LYS A 104 -1.86 6.55 11.55
CA LYS A 104 -0.67 6.63 10.69
C LYS A 104 -0.31 8.08 10.44
N GLU A 105 0.95 8.31 10.11
CA GLU A 105 1.44 9.62 9.71
C GLU A 105 1.56 9.73 8.19
N THR A 106 1.55 10.96 7.69
CA THR A 106 1.79 11.23 6.28
C THR A 106 3.28 11.42 6.05
N TRP A 107 3.81 10.70 5.07
CA TRP A 107 5.22 10.74 4.69
C TRP A 107 5.37 11.27 3.27
N ILE A 108 6.40 12.09 3.08
CA ILE A 108 6.83 12.59 1.77
C ILE A 108 8.30 12.25 1.54
N ARG A 109 8.62 11.85 0.32
CA ARG A 109 9.98 11.70 -0.19
C ARG A 109 10.31 12.87 -1.11
N VAL A 110 11.44 13.52 -0.89
CA VAL A 110 12.04 14.46 -1.83
C VAL A 110 12.68 13.68 -2.98
N ASN A 111 12.33 14.06 -4.22
CA ASN A 111 12.86 13.46 -5.42
C ASN A 111 14.20 14.10 -5.81
N THR A 112 15.30 13.48 -5.37
CA THR A 112 16.65 14.00 -5.61
C THR A 112 17.09 13.97 -7.08
N LEU A 113 16.32 13.34 -7.98
CA LEU A 113 16.56 13.44 -9.43
C LEU A 113 16.17 14.81 -10.01
N LYS A 114 15.32 15.58 -9.32
CA LYS A 114 14.77 16.84 -9.85
C LYS A 114 15.19 18.08 -9.07
N THR A 115 15.64 17.92 -7.84
CA THR A 115 15.87 19.04 -6.93
C THR A 115 16.78 18.63 -5.79
N ASP A 116 17.48 19.61 -5.21
CA ASP A 116 18.15 19.42 -3.94
C ASP A 116 17.13 19.45 -2.79
N ILE A 117 17.51 18.80 -1.68
CA ILE A 117 16.65 18.66 -0.50
C ILE A 117 16.42 20.02 0.18
N GLY A 118 17.46 20.84 0.32
CA GLY A 118 17.39 22.11 1.04
C GLY A 118 16.36 23.08 0.44
N SER A 119 16.37 23.21 -0.89
CA SER A 119 15.44 24.02 -1.67
C SER A 119 13.97 23.65 -1.43
N VAL A 120 13.66 22.35 -1.46
CA VAL A 120 12.30 21.85 -1.19
C VAL A 120 11.87 22.16 0.24
N ILE A 121 12.73 21.88 1.22
CA ILE A 121 12.40 22.11 2.63
C ILE A 121 12.15 23.59 2.91
N ASN A 122 12.94 24.49 2.31
CA ASN A 122 12.73 25.92 2.42
C ASN A 122 11.38 26.34 1.82
N THR A 123 11.03 25.84 0.62
CA THR A 123 9.78 26.21 -0.03
C THR A 123 8.55 25.66 0.71
N LEU A 124 8.66 24.45 1.28
CA LEU A 124 7.63 23.88 2.14
C LEU A 124 7.43 24.72 3.41
N LYS A 125 8.52 25.20 4.04
CA LYS A 125 8.47 26.08 5.20
C LYS A 125 7.78 27.40 4.89
N ASP A 126 8.10 28.03 3.75
CA ASP A 126 7.45 29.28 3.31
C ASP A 126 5.94 29.10 3.10
N LYS A 127 5.53 27.91 2.63
CA LYS A 127 4.13 27.50 2.49
C LYS A 127 3.48 27.03 3.80
N LYS A 128 4.18 27.14 4.94
CA LYS A 128 3.73 26.71 6.27
C LYS A 128 3.40 25.21 6.32
N VAL A 129 4.14 24.40 5.58
CA VAL A 129 4.11 22.93 5.65
C VAL A 129 5.24 22.50 6.56
N MET A 130 4.91 22.13 7.79
CA MET A 130 5.88 21.71 8.79
C MET A 130 6.20 20.24 8.60
N VAL A 131 7.49 19.94 8.43
CA VAL A 131 7.98 18.58 8.20
C VAL A 131 9.14 18.25 9.13
N GLU A 132 9.26 16.97 9.48
CA GLU A 132 10.34 16.43 10.30
C GLU A 132 11.12 15.39 9.51
N LYS A 133 12.45 15.49 9.55
CA LYS A 133 13.35 14.62 8.80
C LYS A 133 13.42 13.23 9.41
N ASP A 134 13.44 12.20 8.56
CA ASP A 134 13.72 10.83 8.98
C ASP A 134 15.23 10.53 9.05
N SER A 135 15.57 9.30 9.45
CA SER A 135 16.89 8.72 9.24
C SER A 135 17.36 8.70 7.78
N PHE A 136 16.43 8.67 6.81
CA PHE A 136 16.77 8.87 5.40
C PHE A 136 16.72 10.35 5.04
N ASP A 137 17.81 10.87 4.47
CA ASP A 137 17.93 12.30 4.16
C ASP A 137 16.81 12.84 3.26
N PHE A 138 16.28 12.00 2.37
CA PHE A 138 15.23 12.36 1.43
C PHE A 138 13.81 12.14 1.98
N LEU A 139 13.63 11.59 3.17
CA LEU A 139 12.31 11.21 3.70
C LEU A 139 11.91 12.10 4.86
N TYR A 140 10.67 12.59 4.82
CA TYR A 140 10.15 13.52 5.80
C TYR A 140 8.73 13.14 6.22
N ARG A 141 8.48 13.23 7.52
CA ARG A 141 7.15 13.17 8.12
C ARG A 141 6.49 14.53 8.02
N VAL A 142 5.23 14.58 7.61
CA VAL A 142 4.42 15.82 7.64
C VAL A 142 3.83 15.96 9.04
N ILE A 143 4.21 17.02 9.75
CA ILE A 143 3.75 17.33 11.12
C ILE A 143 2.48 18.16 11.07
N GLU A 144 2.48 19.22 10.28
CA GLU A 144 1.35 20.12 10.17
C GLU A 144 1.27 20.71 8.76
N THR A 145 0.05 20.77 8.22
CA THR A 145 -0.21 21.49 6.98
C THR A 145 -1.68 21.90 6.89
N LYS A 146 -1.93 23.11 6.37
CA LYS A 146 -3.27 23.59 5.98
C LYS A 146 -3.57 23.32 4.51
N ILE A 147 -2.55 22.99 3.72
CA ILE A 147 -2.64 22.72 2.28
C ILE A 147 -2.52 21.21 2.08
N ARG A 148 -3.37 20.64 1.23
CA ARG A 148 -3.20 19.24 0.84
C ARG A 148 -1.88 19.08 0.09
N ILE A 149 -1.08 18.11 0.48
CA ILE A 149 0.22 17.85 -0.17
C ILE A 149 0.08 17.66 -1.69
N SER A 150 -1.02 17.03 -2.14
CA SER A 150 -1.32 16.85 -3.56
C SER A 150 -1.53 18.15 -4.35
N ASP A 151 -1.88 19.23 -3.67
CA ASP A 151 -2.21 20.52 -4.28
C ASP A 151 -0.97 21.45 -4.36
N LEU A 152 0.11 21.08 -3.68
CA LEU A 152 1.40 21.77 -3.71
C LEU A 152 2.07 21.68 -5.08
N GLU A 153 2.75 22.75 -5.47
CA GLU A 153 3.48 22.79 -6.74
C GLU A 153 4.64 21.80 -6.76
N GLU A 154 5.34 21.61 -5.64
CA GLU A 154 6.40 20.62 -5.47
C GLU A 154 5.90 19.21 -5.77
N PHE A 155 4.66 18.91 -5.38
CA PHE A 155 4.06 17.61 -5.69
C PHE A 155 3.69 17.54 -7.17
N LYS A 156 3.06 18.58 -7.74
CA LYS A 156 2.64 18.63 -9.15
C LYS A 156 3.81 18.51 -10.11
N GLU A 157 4.91 19.20 -9.81
CA GLU A 157 6.16 19.17 -10.56
C GLU A 157 7.00 17.90 -10.29
N GLY A 158 6.60 17.04 -9.35
CA GLY A 158 7.33 15.80 -9.06
C GLY A 158 8.62 15.98 -8.26
N LYS A 159 8.81 17.14 -7.62
CA LYS A 159 9.90 17.43 -6.66
C LYS A 159 9.70 16.69 -5.34
N ILE A 160 8.45 16.43 -4.95
CA ILE A 160 8.10 15.55 -3.83
C ILE A 160 7.12 14.46 -4.24
N VAL A 161 7.17 13.36 -3.50
CA VAL A 161 6.38 12.15 -3.71
C VAL A 161 5.74 11.77 -2.38
N ILE A 162 4.41 11.60 -2.35
CA ILE A 162 3.74 11.05 -1.17
C ILE A 162 3.99 9.54 -1.16
N GLN A 163 4.76 9.05 -0.19
CA GLN A 163 5.12 7.65 -0.09
C GLN A 163 5.27 7.25 1.36
N ASP A 164 4.53 6.23 1.78
CA ASP A 164 4.62 5.68 3.13
C ASP A 164 6.02 5.14 3.43
N LYS A 165 6.53 5.40 4.64
CA LYS A 165 7.86 4.99 5.07
C LYS A 165 8.06 3.47 5.00
N ALA A 166 7.05 2.65 5.30
CA ALA A 166 7.20 1.20 5.22
C ALA A 166 7.44 0.71 3.78
N SER A 167 6.90 1.43 2.78
CA SER A 167 7.05 1.13 1.35
C SER A 167 8.45 1.48 0.79
N ILE A 168 9.27 2.22 1.55
CA ILE A 168 10.67 2.53 1.21
C ILE A 168 11.57 1.30 1.45
N TYR A 169 11.35 0.60 2.57
CA TYR A 169 12.25 -0.45 3.05
C TYR A 169 12.46 -1.65 2.12
N PRO A 170 11.49 -2.11 1.29
CA PRO A 170 11.76 -3.17 0.32
C PRO A 170 12.89 -2.81 -0.63
N VAL A 171 12.96 -1.53 -1.06
CA VAL A 171 14.02 -1.05 -1.94
C VAL A 171 15.34 -0.93 -1.16
N ILE A 172 15.30 -0.49 0.10
CA ILE A 172 16.51 -0.43 0.95
C ILE A 172 17.10 -1.83 1.17
N PHE A 173 16.27 -2.85 1.44
CA PHE A 173 16.75 -4.22 1.62
C PHE A 173 17.18 -4.90 0.30
N LEU A 174 16.65 -4.43 -0.83
CA LEU A 174 17.11 -4.82 -2.17
C LEU A 174 18.53 -4.29 -2.41
N ASP A 175 18.81 -3.08 -1.89
CA ASP A 175 20.08 -2.36 -2.01
C ASP A 175 20.53 -2.21 -3.48
N PRO A 176 19.73 -1.55 -4.34
CA PRO A 176 20.03 -1.44 -5.77
C PRO A 176 21.30 -0.62 -6.01
N LYS A 177 22.13 -1.03 -6.98
CA LYS A 177 23.35 -0.31 -7.38
C LYS A 177 23.26 0.17 -8.83
N PRO A 178 23.94 1.28 -9.17
CA PRO A 178 24.14 1.69 -10.56
C PRO A 178 24.63 0.54 -11.45
N GLY A 179 24.05 0.38 -12.63
CA GLY A 179 24.40 -0.64 -13.61
C GLY A 179 23.72 -2.01 -13.42
N GLU A 180 23.08 -2.28 -12.28
CA GLU A 180 22.39 -3.54 -12.05
C GLU A 180 21.09 -3.65 -12.87
N LYS A 181 20.82 -4.86 -13.38
CA LYS A 181 19.53 -5.22 -13.96
C LYS A 181 18.58 -5.69 -12.86
N ILE A 182 17.48 -4.97 -12.65
CA ILE A 182 16.50 -5.26 -11.59
C ILE A 182 15.18 -5.65 -12.22
N LEU A 183 14.67 -6.83 -11.86
CA LEU A 183 13.30 -7.23 -12.18
C LEU A 183 12.37 -6.81 -11.03
N GLU A 184 11.37 -5.98 -11.32
CA GLU A 184 10.32 -5.61 -10.37
C GLU A 184 8.97 -6.21 -10.78
N ILE A 185 8.39 -7.05 -9.92
CA ILE A 185 7.11 -7.72 -10.14
C ILE A 185 6.03 -7.08 -9.28
N GLY A 186 4.90 -6.71 -9.90
CA GLY A 186 3.84 -5.95 -9.23
C GLY A 186 4.18 -4.45 -9.13
N SER A 187 4.90 -3.94 -10.12
CA SER A 187 5.57 -2.63 -10.07
C SER A 187 4.61 -1.44 -10.03
N ALA A 188 3.46 -1.52 -10.71
CA ALA A 188 2.61 -0.35 -10.88
C ALA A 188 1.95 0.06 -9.55
N PRO A 189 1.79 1.36 -9.23
CA PRO A 189 1.99 2.52 -10.10
C PRO A 189 3.44 3.05 -10.15
N GLY A 190 4.45 2.32 -9.65
CA GLY A 190 5.87 2.67 -9.83
C GLY A 190 6.54 3.42 -8.68
N MET A 191 5.96 3.39 -7.48
CA MET A 191 6.51 4.10 -6.32
C MET A 191 7.88 3.55 -5.89
N LYS A 192 8.04 2.22 -5.95
CA LYS A 192 9.30 1.55 -5.64
C LYS A 192 10.29 1.64 -6.82
N THR A 193 9.81 1.53 -8.06
CA THR A 193 10.59 1.83 -9.28
C THR A 193 11.26 3.20 -9.22
N SER A 194 10.49 4.25 -8.97
CA SER A 194 11.03 5.61 -8.88
C SER A 194 12.00 5.80 -7.72
N LEU A 195 11.91 5.00 -6.67
CA LEU A 195 12.89 5.00 -5.59
C LEU A 195 14.18 4.26 -5.98
N ILE A 196 14.08 3.13 -6.68
CA ILE A 196 15.24 2.43 -7.25
C ILE A 196 16.04 3.41 -8.13
N GLN A 197 15.35 4.12 -9.01
CA GLN A 197 15.99 5.06 -9.92
C GLN A 197 16.52 6.31 -9.19
N GLN A 198 15.85 6.80 -8.15
CA GLN A 198 16.41 7.87 -7.33
C GLN A 198 17.70 7.45 -6.62
N LEU A 199 17.74 6.25 -6.02
CA LEU A 199 18.92 5.76 -5.28
C LEU A 199 20.09 5.38 -6.18
N THR A 200 19.82 5.09 -7.45
CA THR A 200 20.85 4.73 -8.44
C THR A 200 21.15 5.86 -9.42
N ASP A 201 20.57 7.04 -9.22
CA ASP A 201 20.72 8.20 -10.09
C ASP A 201 20.40 7.86 -11.57
N ASN A 202 19.25 7.21 -11.76
CA ASN A 202 18.76 6.64 -13.01
C ASN A 202 19.67 5.58 -13.66
N ARG A 203 20.73 5.08 -13.00
CA ARG A 203 21.70 4.16 -13.64
C ARG A 203 21.39 2.66 -13.50
N ALA A 204 20.39 2.24 -12.73
CA ALA A 204 19.93 0.85 -12.78
C ALA A 204 19.01 0.62 -13.98
N TYR A 205 19.02 -0.60 -14.52
CA TYR A 205 18.11 -1.01 -15.58
C TYR A 205 16.95 -1.78 -14.96
N VAL A 206 15.76 -1.16 -14.88
CA VAL A 206 14.60 -1.79 -14.25
C VAL A 206 13.66 -2.36 -15.30
N VAL A 207 13.37 -3.66 -15.23
CA VAL A 207 12.25 -4.26 -15.95
C VAL A 207 11.07 -4.38 -14.99
N ALA A 208 10.05 -3.54 -15.20
CA ALA A 208 8.89 -3.39 -14.33
C ALA A 208 7.66 -4.08 -14.93
N VAL A 209 7.19 -5.14 -14.26
CA VAL A 209 6.09 -5.99 -14.70
C VAL A 209 4.84 -5.74 -13.86
N ASP A 210 3.70 -5.48 -14.52
CA ASP A 210 2.39 -5.48 -13.87
C ASP A 210 1.31 -6.04 -14.81
N ILE A 211 0.33 -6.75 -14.26
CA ILE A 211 -0.74 -7.37 -15.05
C ILE A 211 -1.76 -6.34 -15.56
N SER A 212 -1.84 -5.16 -14.94
CA SER A 212 -2.83 -4.14 -15.28
C SER A 212 -2.27 -3.10 -16.25
N GLU A 213 -2.67 -3.18 -17.52
CA GLU A 213 -2.33 -2.17 -18.54
C GLU A 213 -2.71 -0.75 -18.10
N ARG A 214 -3.88 -0.59 -17.46
CA ARG A 214 -4.31 0.71 -16.89
C ARG A 214 -3.31 1.24 -15.86
N ARG A 215 -2.81 0.39 -14.95
CA ARG A 215 -1.85 0.83 -13.93
C ARG A 215 -0.47 1.10 -14.53
N ILE A 216 -0.07 0.37 -15.57
CA ILE A 216 1.13 0.66 -16.34
C ILE A 216 1.08 2.04 -16.98
N LYS A 217 -0.05 2.45 -17.55
CA LYS A 217 -0.22 3.82 -18.08
C LYS A 217 -0.04 4.88 -16.98
N LEU A 218 -0.54 4.63 -15.77
CA LEU A 218 -0.32 5.52 -14.62
C LEU A 218 1.15 5.54 -14.19
N GLN A 219 1.82 4.40 -14.22
CA GLN A 219 3.24 4.30 -13.93
C GLN A 219 4.07 5.07 -14.95
N GLN A 220 3.78 4.94 -16.24
CA GLN A 220 4.45 5.70 -17.31
C GLN A 220 4.33 7.21 -17.09
N GLN A 221 3.14 7.70 -16.78
CA GLN A 221 2.91 9.10 -16.43
C GLN A 221 3.69 9.53 -15.18
N LEU A 222 3.74 8.67 -14.16
CA LEU A 222 4.51 8.93 -12.95
C LEU A 222 6.02 8.98 -13.24
N MET A 223 6.57 8.06 -14.04
CA MET A 223 7.99 8.05 -14.39
C MET A 223 8.38 9.34 -15.12
N ALA A 224 7.58 9.76 -16.10
CA ALA A 224 7.79 11.02 -16.81
C ALA A 224 7.73 12.22 -15.86
N LYS A 225 6.73 12.28 -14.98
CA LYS A 225 6.60 13.34 -13.97
C LYS A 225 7.82 13.42 -13.04
N LEU A 226 8.34 12.27 -12.63
CA LEU A 226 9.45 12.15 -11.67
C LEU A 226 10.84 12.18 -12.32
N SER A 227 10.94 12.37 -13.64
CA SER A 227 12.21 12.33 -14.39
C SER A 227 12.95 11.01 -14.18
N VAL A 228 12.19 9.92 -14.16
CA VAL A 228 12.70 8.55 -14.04
C VAL A 228 12.96 7.99 -15.42
N GLU A 229 14.16 7.47 -15.62
CA GLU A 229 14.66 6.88 -16.88
C GLU A 229 15.08 5.43 -16.68
N ASN A 230 15.53 4.74 -17.73
CA ASN A 230 16.04 3.35 -17.68
C ASN A 230 15.08 2.33 -17.04
N VAL A 231 13.78 2.48 -17.37
CA VAL A 231 12.72 1.54 -16.97
C VAL A 231 12.03 0.99 -18.22
N GLU A 232 11.98 -0.33 -18.34
CA GLU A 232 11.15 -1.04 -19.32
C GLU A 232 9.84 -1.49 -18.65
N LEU A 233 8.69 -1.03 -19.17
CA LEU A 233 7.38 -1.36 -18.64
C LEU A 233 6.77 -2.53 -19.43
N ILE A 234 6.48 -3.64 -18.76
CA ILE A 234 5.92 -4.85 -19.38
C ILE A 234 4.54 -5.15 -18.78
N ASN A 235 3.53 -5.25 -19.66
CA ASN A 235 2.25 -5.80 -19.26
C ASN A 235 2.31 -7.33 -19.26
N GLY A 236 2.32 -7.95 -18.08
CA GLY A 236 2.53 -9.38 -17.96
C GLY A 236 2.08 -9.97 -16.64
N ASP A 237 1.90 -11.29 -16.62
CA ASP A 237 1.61 -12.06 -15.42
C ASP A 237 2.91 -12.35 -14.66
N GLY A 238 3.05 -11.76 -13.47
CA GLY A 238 4.22 -11.96 -12.61
C GLY A 238 4.43 -13.41 -12.13
N SER A 239 3.47 -14.31 -12.35
CA SER A 239 3.63 -15.74 -12.10
C SER A 239 4.16 -16.55 -13.29
N HIS A 240 4.33 -15.90 -14.45
CA HIS A 240 4.87 -16.50 -15.68
C HIS A 240 5.69 -15.45 -16.43
N ILE A 241 6.97 -15.29 -16.08
CA ILE A 241 7.79 -14.20 -16.61
C ILE A 241 8.81 -14.77 -17.60
N PRO A 242 8.85 -14.30 -18.86
CA PRO A 242 9.81 -14.81 -19.86
C PRO A 242 11.25 -14.30 -19.65
N ILE A 243 11.48 -13.49 -18.61
CA ILE A 243 12.77 -12.88 -18.28
C ILE A 243 13.69 -13.92 -17.65
N ARG A 244 14.92 -14.02 -18.15
CA ARG A 244 15.92 -15.01 -17.72
C ARG A 244 17.15 -14.40 -17.07
N GLU A 245 17.33 -13.09 -17.18
CA GLU A 245 18.48 -12.37 -16.65
C GLU A 245 18.03 -11.21 -15.77
N ALA A 246 18.52 -11.21 -14.54
CA ALA A 246 18.47 -10.10 -13.60
C ALA A 246 19.60 -10.27 -12.59
N ASP A 247 20.04 -9.18 -11.97
CA ASP A 247 20.96 -9.22 -10.83
C ASP A 247 20.19 -9.35 -9.52
N LYS A 248 19.04 -8.68 -9.43
CA LYS A 248 18.15 -8.69 -8.27
C LYS A 248 16.68 -8.69 -8.67
N VAL A 249 15.83 -9.19 -7.77
CA VAL A 249 14.38 -9.22 -7.96
C VAL A 249 13.68 -8.53 -6.80
N LEU A 250 12.77 -7.62 -7.11
CA LEU A 250 11.85 -7.01 -6.16
C LEU A 250 10.43 -7.48 -6.46
N ILE A 251 9.72 -7.99 -5.45
CA ILE A 251 8.34 -8.44 -5.56
C ILE A 251 7.49 -7.60 -4.60
N ASP A 252 6.62 -6.77 -5.17
CA ASP A 252 5.53 -6.10 -4.46
C ASP A 252 4.24 -6.87 -4.77
N ALA A 253 4.00 -7.93 -3.99
CA ALA A 253 3.05 -8.94 -4.40
C ALA A 253 1.59 -8.46 -4.24
N PRO A 254 0.68 -8.85 -5.16
CA PRO A 254 -0.74 -8.60 -4.99
C PRO A 254 -1.21 -9.23 -3.67
N CYS A 255 -1.80 -8.43 -2.79
CA CYS A 255 -2.17 -8.85 -1.45
C CYS A 255 -3.54 -8.28 -1.03
N SER A 256 -3.96 -8.61 0.19
CA SER A 256 -5.23 -8.15 0.75
C SER A 256 -5.30 -6.65 0.97
N ASN A 257 -4.15 -5.94 0.95
CA ASN A 257 -3.99 -4.55 1.38
C ASN A 257 -4.40 -4.31 2.85
N SER A 258 -4.53 -5.35 3.67
CA SER A 258 -5.01 -5.20 5.06
C SER A 258 -4.16 -4.27 5.94
N GLY A 259 -2.92 -4.01 5.56
CA GLY A 259 -2.04 -3.04 6.22
C GLY A 259 -2.34 -1.57 5.89
N THR A 260 -3.11 -1.30 4.84
CA THR A 260 -3.57 0.06 4.50
C THR A 260 -4.86 0.43 5.20
N ILE A 261 -5.24 -0.29 6.27
CA ILE A 261 -6.48 -0.09 7.03
C ILE A 261 -6.71 1.37 7.46
N ALA A 262 -5.67 2.10 7.84
CA ALA A 262 -5.79 3.52 8.20
C ALA A 262 -6.22 4.40 7.01
N SER A 263 -5.82 4.02 5.79
CA SER A 263 -6.12 4.71 4.53
C SER A 263 -7.46 4.27 3.93
N ASP A 264 -7.70 2.95 3.88
CA ASP A 264 -8.92 2.34 3.33
C ASP A 264 -9.46 1.22 4.25
N PRO A 265 -10.28 1.55 5.24
CA PRO A 265 -10.90 0.55 6.09
C PRO A 265 -11.90 -0.37 5.38
N SER A 266 -12.37 0.00 4.18
CA SER A 266 -13.37 -0.78 3.43
C SER A 266 -12.85 -2.13 2.91
N ILE A 267 -11.55 -2.35 3.00
CA ILE A 267 -10.87 -3.58 2.56
C ILE A 267 -11.54 -4.83 3.16
N PHE A 268 -12.01 -4.75 4.40
CA PHE A 268 -12.64 -5.87 5.09
C PHE A 268 -14.08 -6.18 4.62
N LEU A 269 -14.73 -5.32 3.82
CA LEU A 269 -15.97 -5.67 3.10
C LEU A 269 -15.70 -6.60 1.91
N ARG A 270 -14.51 -6.49 1.33
CA ARG A 270 -14.11 -7.26 0.16
C ARG A 270 -13.34 -8.51 0.53
N LEU A 271 -12.58 -8.46 1.61
CA LEU A 271 -11.73 -9.54 2.07
C LEU A 271 -12.55 -10.63 2.76
N ASN A 272 -12.36 -11.87 2.32
CA ASN A 272 -12.87 -13.06 2.99
C ASN A 272 -11.80 -14.16 2.99
N LYS A 273 -12.07 -15.27 3.67
CA LYS A 273 -11.13 -16.39 3.80
C LYS A 273 -10.72 -16.97 2.44
N SER A 274 -11.67 -17.14 1.51
CA SER A 274 -11.39 -17.68 0.17
C SER A 274 -10.44 -16.77 -0.61
N GLU A 275 -10.69 -15.47 -0.56
CA GLU A 275 -9.89 -14.47 -1.27
C GLU A 275 -8.47 -14.37 -0.70
N MET A 276 -8.33 -14.41 0.62
CA MET A 276 -7.01 -14.45 1.28
C MET A 276 -6.20 -15.70 0.86
N LEU A 277 -6.85 -16.87 0.78
CA LEU A 277 -6.19 -18.09 0.32
C LEU A 277 -5.82 -18.01 -1.17
N ARG A 278 -6.67 -17.42 -2.01
CA ARG A 278 -6.40 -17.18 -3.43
C ARG A 278 -5.16 -16.30 -3.60
N LEU A 279 -5.09 -15.19 -2.86
CA LEU A 279 -3.94 -14.27 -2.87
C LEU A 279 -2.66 -14.95 -2.37
N SER A 280 -2.71 -15.66 -1.24
CA SER A 280 -1.55 -16.41 -0.71
C SER A 280 -1.02 -17.45 -1.70
N ARG A 281 -1.91 -18.15 -2.43
CA ARG A 281 -1.51 -19.08 -3.50
C ARG A 281 -0.87 -18.36 -4.68
N LEU A 282 -1.42 -17.22 -5.11
CA LEU A 282 -0.85 -16.41 -6.19
C LEU A 282 0.53 -15.86 -5.83
N GLN A 283 0.67 -15.28 -4.63
CA GLN A 283 1.96 -14.82 -4.09
C GLN A 283 3.01 -15.93 -4.10
N ASN A 284 2.61 -17.15 -3.72
CA ASN A 284 3.49 -18.32 -3.78
C ASN A 284 3.89 -18.70 -5.21
N LYS A 285 2.99 -18.57 -6.20
CA LYS A 285 3.35 -18.79 -7.61
C LYS A 285 4.35 -17.75 -8.11
N ILE A 286 4.13 -16.47 -7.80
CA ILE A 286 5.02 -15.37 -8.16
C ILE A 286 6.42 -15.58 -7.56
N LEU A 287 6.50 -15.91 -6.25
CA LEU A 287 7.77 -16.15 -5.60
C LEU A 287 8.51 -17.37 -6.19
N LYS A 288 7.77 -18.44 -6.51
CA LYS A 288 8.35 -19.61 -7.20
C LYS A 288 8.89 -19.28 -8.59
N GLU A 289 8.22 -18.39 -9.32
CA GLU A 289 8.71 -17.97 -10.63
C GLU A 289 10.00 -17.17 -10.50
N ALA A 290 10.05 -16.21 -9.56
CA ALA A 290 11.27 -15.46 -9.25
C ALA A 290 12.44 -16.36 -8.78
N MET A 291 12.16 -17.44 -8.04
CA MET A 291 13.18 -18.41 -7.64
C MET A 291 13.96 -19.01 -8.80
N ARG A 292 13.35 -19.13 -9.99
CA ARG A 292 14.01 -19.72 -11.17
C ARG A 292 15.21 -18.91 -11.65
N LEU A 293 15.24 -17.61 -11.33
CA LEU A 293 16.36 -16.72 -11.64
C LEU A 293 17.59 -16.97 -10.75
N LYS A 294 17.41 -17.62 -9.60
CA LYS A 294 18.48 -17.89 -8.61
C LYS A 294 19.21 -16.61 -8.16
N LYS A 295 18.44 -15.55 -7.88
CA LYS A 295 18.96 -14.23 -7.48
C LYS A 295 18.52 -13.83 -6.08
N THR A 296 19.16 -12.79 -5.57
CA THR A 296 18.66 -12.09 -4.38
C THR A 296 17.29 -11.52 -4.70
N THR A 297 16.31 -11.88 -3.88
CA THR A 297 14.91 -11.52 -4.06
C THR A 297 14.36 -10.89 -2.80
N VAL A 298 13.83 -9.67 -2.90
CA VAL A 298 13.06 -9.06 -1.82
C VAL A 298 11.58 -9.23 -2.12
N PHE A 299 10.86 -9.86 -1.20
CA PHE A 299 9.41 -10.03 -1.26
C PHE A 299 8.74 -9.16 -0.22
N SER A 300 7.68 -8.47 -0.63
CA SER A 300 6.91 -7.61 0.25
C SER A 300 5.41 -7.61 -0.04
N THR A 301 4.63 -7.29 1.00
CA THR A 301 3.18 -7.08 0.93
C THR A 301 2.76 -5.97 1.90
N CYS A 302 1.74 -5.19 1.56
CA CYS A 302 1.03 -4.31 2.51
C CYS A 302 -0.09 -5.09 3.25
N SER A 303 0.24 -6.26 3.79
CA SER A 303 -0.69 -7.12 4.53
C SER A 303 -0.28 -7.29 5.99
N LEU A 304 -1.26 -7.23 6.88
CA LEU A 304 -1.10 -7.58 8.29
C LEU A 304 -1.17 -9.10 8.52
N PHE A 305 -1.69 -9.88 7.57
CA PHE A 305 -1.94 -11.31 7.79
C PHE A 305 -0.66 -12.16 7.60
N PRO A 306 -0.35 -13.09 8.53
CA PRO A 306 0.81 -13.96 8.38
C PRO A 306 0.75 -14.88 7.15
N GLU A 307 -0.44 -15.21 6.65
CA GLU A 307 -0.65 -16.02 5.45
C GLU A 307 -0.07 -15.39 4.17
N GLU A 308 0.07 -14.06 4.16
CA GLU A 308 0.61 -13.26 3.05
C GLU A 308 2.02 -12.71 3.37
N GLY A 309 2.65 -13.23 4.43
CA GLY A 309 3.99 -12.84 4.85
C GLY A 309 4.78 -14.02 5.40
N GLU A 310 4.80 -14.18 6.72
CA GLU A 310 5.61 -15.19 7.39
C GLU A 310 5.34 -16.61 6.91
N ARG A 311 4.07 -17.01 6.77
CA ARG A 311 3.72 -18.38 6.36
C ARG A 311 4.16 -18.69 4.94
N LEU A 312 4.32 -17.66 4.10
CA LEU A 312 4.94 -17.81 2.79
C LEU A 312 6.45 -18.00 2.95
N ALA A 313 7.11 -17.13 3.72
CA ALA A 313 8.55 -17.18 3.95
C ALA A 313 9.02 -18.49 4.61
N GLU A 314 8.22 -19.05 5.51
CA GLU A 314 8.44 -20.36 6.14
C GLU A 314 8.59 -21.52 5.13
N LYS A 315 7.95 -21.43 3.95
CA LYS A 315 8.07 -22.47 2.91
C LYS A 315 9.44 -22.46 2.22
N TYR A 316 10.15 -21.33 2.29
CA TYR A 316 11.43 -21.09 1.62
C TYR A 316 12.53 -20.74 2.64
N GLU A 317 12.37 -21.19 3.88
CA GLU A 317 13.20 -20.81 5.03
C GLU A 317 14.71 -21.04 4.80
N LYS A 318 15.06 -22.09 4.05
CA LYS A 318 16.46 -22.42 3.71
C LYS A 318 17.15 -21.35 2.87
N TYR A 319 16.39 -20.54 2.13
CA TYR A 319 16.91 -19.44 1.30
C TYR A 319 16.80 -18.07 1.99
N LEU A 320 16.16 -18.00 3.15
CA LEU A 320 15.82 -16.73 3.79
C LEU A 320 17.09 -16.07 4.36
N VAL A 321 17.38 -14.86 3.91
CA VAL A 321 18.46 -14.02 4.44
C VAL A 321 17.87 -13.16 5.56
N PRO A 322 18.34 -13.29 6.82
CA PRO A 322 17.83 -12.49 7.91
C PRO A 322 18.00 -10.99 7.63
N ILE A 323 16.90 -10.24 7.66
CA ILE A 323 16.91 -8.78 7.65
C ILE A 323 16.50 -8.25 9.02
N ARG A 324 17.17 -7.19 9.47
CA ARG A 324 16.93 -6.55 10.76
C ARG A 324 16.92 -5.04 10.58
N LEU A 325 16.02 -4.38 11.30
CA LEU A 325 15.95 -2.92 11.36
C LEU A 325 16.16 -2.50 12.82
N ASN A 326 15.08 -2.47 13.59
CA ASN A 326 15.08 -2.16 15.02
C ASN A 326 14.43 -3.29 15.82
N LYS A 327 14.57 -3.24 17.15
CA LYS A 327 13.98 -4.22 18.08
C LYS A 327 12.44 -4.24 18.09
N THR A 328 11.78 -3.37 17.33
CA THR A 328 10.31 -3.29 17.23
C THR A 328 9.75 -3.87 15.94
N ASN A 329 10.60 -4.09 14.93
CA ASN A 329 10.19 -4.48 13.57
C ASN A 329 10.18 -5.99 13.34
N PHE A 330 9.76 -6.75 14.35
CA PHE A 330 9.73 -8.20 14.26
C PHE A 330 8.48 -8.72 13.56
N GLY A 331 8.62 -9.86 12.88
CA GLY A 331 7.50 -10.59 12.32
C GLY A 331 6.55 -11.15 13.37
N TYR A 332 5.50 -11.82 12.89
CA TYR A 332 4.50 -12.48 13.72
C TYR A 332 5.14 -13.57 14.60
N LYS A 333 5.16 -13.37 15.93
CA LYS A 333 5.90 -14.21 16.90
C LYS A 333 5.58 -15.71 16.87
N ARG A 334 4.44 -16.13 16.33
CA ARG A 334 4.09 -17.57 16.16
C ARG A 334 4.58 -18.19 14.85
N SER A 335 5.36 -17.45 14.08
CA SER A 335 6.12 -17.94 12.94
C SER A 335 7.50 -18.37 13.39
N ARG A 336 8.09 -19.41 12.79
CA ARG A 336 9.49 -19.79 13.05
C ARG A 336 10.51 -18.79 12.47
N VAL A 337 10.11 -17.99 11.49
CA VAL A 337 10.99 -17.00 10.84
C VAL A 337 10.82 -15.57 11.39
N TRP A 338 10.08 -15.39 12.49
CA TRP A 338 9.68 -14.07 13.00
C TRP A 338 10.85 -13.10 13.29
N MET A 339 12.04 -13.61 13.61
CA MET A 339 13.26 -12.80 13.84
C MET A 339 14.10 -12.54 12.58
N ARG A 340 13.71 -13.11 11.44
CA ARG A 340 14.47 -13.06 10.17
C ARG A 340 13.78 -12.19 9.11
N VAL A 341 12.60 -11.67 9.42
CA VAL A 341 11.73 -10.87 8.56
C VAL A 341 11.37 -9.57 9.25
N VAL A 342 10.89 -8.60 8.48
CA VAL A 342 10.52 -7.28 8.99
C VAL A 342 9.02 -7.05 8.85
N ARG A 343 8.39 -6.52 9.91
CA ARG A 343 7.04 -5.97 9.86
C ARG A 343 6.99 -4.51 10.28
N PHE A 344 6.02 -3.82 9.70
CA PHE A 344 5.56 -2.50 10.10
C PHE A 344 4.10 -2.59 10.56
N TYR A 345 3.76 -1.73 11.51
CA TYR A 345 2.44 -1.64 12.12
C TYR A 345 2.13 -0.16 12.35
N PRO A 346 0.93 0.33 12.00
CA PRO A 346 0.60 1.74 12.13
C PRO A 346 0.78 2.31 13.53
N ASN A 347 0.30 1.60 14.54
CA ASN A 347 0.35 2.04 15.94
C ASN A 347 1.76 2.10 16.54
N ILE A 348 2.72 1.32 16.01
CA ILE A 348 4.08 1.23 16.56
C ILE A 348 5.05 2.09 15.75
N HIS A 349 4.86 2.14 14.43
CA HIS A 349 5.83 2.69 13.49
C HIS A 349 5.33 3.94 12.78
N HIS A 350 4.07 4.33 12.99
CA HIS A 350 3.42 5.46 12.33
C HIS A 350 3.44 5.39 10.78
N THR A 351 3.37 4.17 10.25
CA THR A 351 3.37 3.85 8.82
C THR A 351 2.12 3.04 8.44
N GLU A 352 2.02 2.60 7.20
CA GLU A 352 1.11 1.50 6.86
C GLU A 352 1.63 0.15 7.42
N GLY A 353 0.72 -0.79 7.57
CA GLY A 353 1.04 -2.18 7.89
C GLY A 353 1.75 -2.84 6.71
N PHE A 354 2.90 -3.48 6.97
CA PHE A 354 3.75 -3.97 5.89
C PHE A 354 4.55 -5.20 6.32
N PHE A 355 4.86 -6.09 5.38
CA PHE A 355 5.71 -7.26 5.57
C PHE A 355 6.83 -7.27 4.54
N ILE A 356 8.04 -7.63 4.96
CA ILE A 356 9.21 -7.73 4.10
C ILE A 356 10.02 -8.97 4.47
N SER A 357 10.50 -9.67 3.44
CA SER A 357 11.45 -10.78 3.55
C SER A 357 12.48 -10.70 2.42
N LYS A 358 13.71 -11.14 2.71
CA LYS A 358 14.79 -11.22 1.73
C LYS A 358 15.21 -12.68 1.57
N PHE A 359 15.32 -13.12 0.34
CA PHE A 359 15.79 -14.45 -0.02
C PHE A 359 17.05 -14.34 -0.86
N ASN A 360 17.93 -15.32 -0.71
CA ASN A 360 18.98 -15.59 -1.67
C ASN A 360 18.74 -16.96 -2.30
N PHE A 361 18.26 -16.97 -3.54
CA PHE A 361 17.97 -18.21 -4.28
C PHE A 361 19.16 -18.75 -5.08
N SER A 362 20.34 -18.13 -4.95
CA SER A 362 21.58 -18.69 -5.51
C SER A 362 22.19 -19.80 -4.65
N LEU A 363 21.72 -19.95 -3.41
CA LEU A 363 22.17 -20.93 -2.42
C LEU A 363 21.70 -22.36 -2.72
#